data_AF-A0A074RG64-F1
#
_entry.id   AF-A0A074RG64-F1
#
_cell.length_a   1.000
_cell.length_b   1.000
_cell.length_c   1.000
_cell.angle_alpha   90.00
_cell.angle_beta   90.00
_cell.angle_gamma   90.00
#
_symmetry.space_group_name_H-M   'P 1'
#
loop_
_entity.id
_entity.type
_entity.pdbx_description
1 polymer ?
#
loop_
_entity_poly.entity_id
_entity_poly.type
_entity_poly.pdbx_seq_one_letter_code
_entity_poly.pdbx_strand_id
1 'polypeptide(L)'
;MDVQYYKKHAIRICSKISSGVLPVEENLRKLLTDFGAIWDLYMFHVPGGVYAVGPPNNAIAVFESPGSAWRTLESSRNEKAGDIWPTYSMTAHPIMNGGYFHELFSTITVPKLNALRANGKYTNLSNAPRSSERQLAHTTSLDYEPTAKRHRIGFPVGSSYDTTAINKHVATSGSSPTSSVVPESPDWMRTRIAQLETELYVAKAARDMAISEQDVIRKAHQAEQIARREAMSQKSAAEAALSRGEVEQNRLRTELDAAVSQKSDLSNDLENLCGQFAVLEEDLKLVRLSLDMADKSNERVKSLQLELEEAQDRAQKLQLQQFHTEERKVTFDISELEDAKTKIKQLKSRVKQLKSDLAATQKQLDSTQQSLESKERKCSSTRRRYKSTKEKLGTYKTQLENERTLLQKLRTMLTPAAYESLGATHETLGAFLSAMGLPPVGEEGNAGPKEESE
;
A
#
# COMPACT_ATOMS: atom_id res chain seq x y z
N MET A 1 -8.41 30.29 17.99
CA MET A 1 -8.02 29.93 16.60
C MET A 1 -8.73 28.64 16.26
N ASP A 2 -9.21 28.53 15.02
CA ASP A 2 -9.89 27.34 14.55
C ASP A 2 -8.90 26.16 14.39
N VAL A 3 -9.38 24.93 14.52
CA VAL A 3 -8.64 23.68 14.29
C VAL A 3 -7.97 23.71 12.90
N GLN A 4 -8.65 24.28 11.90
CA GLN A 4 -8.12 24.43 10.54
C GLN A 4 -6.86 25.30 10.46
N TYR A 5 -6.68 26.26 11.37
CA TYR A 5 -5.47 27.07 11.44
C TYR A 5 -4.26 26.20 11.84
N TYR A 6 -4.35 25.52 12.98
CA TYR A 6 -3.25 24.69 13.48
C TYR A 6 -2.99 23.50 12.56
N LYS A 7 -4.01 22.99 11.88
CA LYS A 7 -3.88 21.89 10.94
C LYS A 7 -2.88 22.19 9.80
N LYS A 8 -2.86 23.43 9.28
CA LYS A 8 -1.90 23.86 8.27
C LYS A 8 -0.47 23.97 8.78
N HIS A 9 -0.30 23.98 10.10
CA HIS A 9 0.99 24.09 10.79
C HIS A 9 1.46 22.75 11.35
N ALA A 10 0.61 21.72 11.31
CA ALA A 10 0.84 20.46 11.97
C ALA A 10 1.11 19.34 10.97
N ILE A 11 2.09 18.50 11.30
CA ILE A 11 2.41 17.29 10.55
C ILE A 11 2.38 16.09 11.50
N ARG A 12 2.02 14.94 10.95
CA ARG A 12 2.19 13.64 11.60
C ARG A 12 3.51 13.05 11.13
N ILE A 13 4.32 12.58 12.06
CA ILE A 13 5.56 11.86 11.78
C ILE A 13 5.38 10.43 12.30
N CYS A 14 5.73 9.42 11.51
CA CYS A 14 5.65 8.02 11.91
C CYS A 14 6.87 7.23 11.47
N SER A 15 7.16 6.14 12.18
CA SER A 15 8.13 5.15 11.74
C SER A 15 7.59 4.37 10.54
N LYS A 16 8.42 4.16 9.51
CA LYS A 16 8.14 3.27 8.37
C LYS A 16 8.06 1.81 8.79
N ILE A 17 8.86 1.44 9.79
CA ILE A 17 8.89 0.09 10.33
C ILE A 17 7.78 -0.01 11.38
N SER A 18 6.92 -1.03 11.28
CA SER A 18 5.77 -1.22 12.19
C SER A 18 6.16 -1.33 13.67
N SER A 19 7.40 -1.76 13.95
CA SER A 19 8.01 -1.82 15.28
C SER A 19 9.05 -0.72 15.54
N GLY A 20 9.28 0.18 14.59
CA GLY A 20 10.32 1.19 14.71
C GLY A 20 9.98 2.24 15.76
N VAL A 21 10.98 2.57 16.57
CA VAL A 21 10.90 3.57 17.64
C VAL A 21 11.37 4.90 17.08
N LEU A 22 10.57 5.95 17.27
CA LEU A 22 10.99 7.30 16.92
C LEU A 22 12.17 7.74 17.81
N PRO A 23 13.08 8.59 17.31
CA PRO A 23 14.10 9.21 18.14
C PRO A 23 13.49 9.88 19.37
N VAL A 24 14.22 9.88 20.48
CA VAL A 24 13.82 10.60 21.71
C VAL A 24 13.45 12.05 21.36
N GLU A 25 12.48 12.61 22.08
CA GLU A 25 11.86 13.92 21.79
C GLU A 25 12.89 15.03 21.50
N GLU A 26 13.96 15.11 22.30
CA GLU A 26 15.02 16.10 22.14
C GLU A 26 15.76 15.97 20.79
N ASN A 27 16.06 14.72 20.40
CA ASN A 27 16.70 14.45 19.12
C ASN A 27 15.76 14.76 17.97
N LEU A 28 14.50 14.37 18.07
CA LEU A 28 13.50 14.65 17.03
C LEU A 28 13.29 16.17 16.88
N ARG A 29 13.20 16.91 17.98
CA ARG A 29 13.10 18.38 17.98
C ARG A 29 14.32 19.01 17.34
N LYS A 30 15.53 18.54 17.65
CA LYS A 30 16.78 19.04 17.03
C LYS A 30 16.79 18.81 15.52
N LEU A 31 16.44 17.61 15.07
CA LEU A 31 16.36 17.27 13.65
C LEU A 31 15.33 18.12 12.90
N LEU A 32 14.20 18.42 13.54
CA LEU A 32 13.13 19.21 12.94
C LEU A 32 13.40 20.73 12.96
N THR A 33 14.38 21.19 13.76
CA THR A 33 14.71 22.62 13.89
C THR A 33 15.24 23.20 12.57
N ASP A 34 15.87 22.36 11.73
CA ASP A 34 16.37 22.76 10.41
C ASP A 34 15.22 23.19 9.46
N PHE A 35 14.00 22.72 9.69
CA PHE A 35 12.82 23.10 8.91
C PHE A 35 12.10 24.35 9.46
N GLY A 36 12.30 24.69 10.73
CA GLY A 36 11.76 25.88 11.39
C GLY A 36 11.41 25.68 12.86
N ALA A 37 10.94 26.75 13.50
CA ALA A 37 10.57 26.73 14.92
C ALA A 37 9.31 25.87 15.17
N ILE A 38 9.36 25.08 16.25
CA ILE A 38 8.33 24.12 16.64
C ILE A 38 7.65 24.61 17.91
N TRP A 39 6.34 24.88 17.82
CA TRP A 39 5.50 25.29 18.96
C TRP A 39 5.28 24.15 19.94
N ASP A 40 4.90 22.97 19.45
CA ASP A 40 4.67 21.80 20.30
C ASP A 40 5.04 20.52 19.54
N LEU A 41 5.47 19.52 20.30
CA LEU A 41 5.80 18.19 19.81
C LEU A 41 5.14 17.19 20.75
N TYR A 42 4.28 16.33 20.20
CA TYR A 42 3.57 15.33 20.98
C TYR A 42 3.90 13.94 20.44
N MET A 43 4.56 13.12 21.25
CA MET A 43 4.97 11.76 20.89
C MET A 43 4.07 10.73 21.58
N PHE A 44 3.70 9.67 20.87
CA PHE A 44 2.80 8.65 21.39
C PHE A 44 2.95 7.31 20.65
N HIS A 45 2.45 6.25 21.26
CA HIS A 45 2.55 4.88 20.74
C HIS A 45 1.16 4.36 20.30
N VAL A 46 1.04 4.00 19.02
CA VAL A 46 -0.20 3.51 18.40
C VAL A 46 0.09 2.23 17.61
N PRO A 47 0.07 1.06 18.25
CA PRO A 47 0.11 -0.23 17.56
C PRO A 47 -1.28 -0.55 17.00
N GLY A 48 -1.39 -0.72 15.68
CA GLY A 48 -2.63 -1.17 15.04
C GLY A 48 -3.83 -0.23 15.19
N GLY A 49 -3.60 1.06 15.43
CA GLY A 49 -4.67 2.08 15.54
C GLY A 49 -5.22 2.30 16.94
N VAL A 50 -4.71 1.62 17.97
CA VAL A 50 -5.15 1.79 19.37
C VAL A 50 -4.03 2.40 20.20
N TYR A 51 -4.36 3.31 21.13
CA TYR A 51 -3.38 3.89 22.06
C TYR A 51 -2.85 2.80 23.01
N ALA A 52 -1.52 2.68 23.11
CA ALA A 52 -0.91 1.75 24.04
C ALA A 52 0.30 2.38 24.74
N VAL A 53 0.64 1.85 25.92
CA VAL A 53 1.86 2.23 26.63
C VAL A 53 3.04 1.54 25.95
N GLY A 54 3.97 2.32 25.39
CA GLY A 54 5.15 1.78 24.71
C GLY A 54 6.05 2.88 24.13
N PRO A 55 7.19 2.50 23.52
CA PRO A 55 8.08 3.44 22.85
C PRO A 55 7.34 4.17 21.71
N PRO A 56 7.44 5.51 21.62
CA PRO A 56 6.65 6.27 20.66
C PRO A 56 7.01 5.87 19.23
N ASN A 57 6.00 5.53 18.43
CA ASN A 57 6.14 5.22 17.00
C ASN A 57 5.46 6.28 16.10
N ASN A 58 4.74 7.23 16.72
CA ASN A 58 4.11 8.36 16.07
C ASN A 58 4.42 9.65 16.85
N ALA A 59 4.50 10.76 16.13
CA ALA A 59 4.59 12.09 16.70
C ALA A 59 3.74 13.08 15.90
N ILE A 60 3.22 14.12 16.56
CA ILE A 60 2.62 15.27 15.93
C ILE A 60 3.51 16.47 16.24
N ALA A 61 4.06 17.09 15.20
CA ALA A 61 4.86 18.31 15.31
C ALA A 61 4.04 19.49 14.79
N VAL A 62 3.93 20.55 15.59
CA VAL A 62 3.23 21.79 15.22
C VAL A 62 4.26 22.90 15.07
N PHE A 63 4.43 23.40 13.86
CA PHE A 63 5.37 24.47 13.53
C PHE A 63 4.76 25.85 13.75
N GLU A 64 5.63 26.84 13.91
CA GLU A 64 5.22 28.25 13.99
C GLU A 64 4.71 28.79 12.64
N SER A 65 5.23 28.27 11.53
CA SER A 65 4.86 28.70 10.17
C SER A 65 4.35 27.52 9.35
N PRO A 66 3.29 27.71 8.53
CA PRO A 66 2.79 26.65 7.65
C PRO A 66 3.82 26.29 6.56
N GLY A 67 4.71 27.22 6.20
CA GLY A 67 5.80 26.94 5.27
C GLY A 67 6.83 25.94 5.81
N SER A 68 7.06 25.92 7.13
CA SER A 68 7.93 24.94 7.78
C SER A 68 7.32 23.54 7.77
N ALA A 69 6.02 23.43 8.05
CA ALA A 69 5.28 22.19 7.92
C ALA A 69 5.34 21.65 6.48
N TRP A 70 5.10 22.52 5.48
CA TRP A 70 5.19 22.15 4.06
C TRP A 70 6.59 21.68 3.65
N ARG A 71 7.65 22.43 4.00
CA ARG A 71 9.04 22.03 3.70
C ARG A 71 9.40 20.68 4.32
N THR A 72 8.91 20.42 5.52
CA THR A 72 9.13 19.13 6.20
C THR A 72 8.43 17.98 5.44
N LEU A 73 7.19 18.19 5.00
CA LEU A 73 6.46 17.21 4.18
C LEU A 73 7.14 16.96 2.83
N GLU A 74 7.62 18.01 2.18
CA GLU A 74 8.29 17.92 0.88
C GLU A 74 9.64 17.20 1.00
N SER A 75 10.42 17.51 2.04
CA SER A 75 11.67 16.81 2.34
C SER A 75 11.44 15.33 2.66
N SER A 76 10.36 14.99 3.35
CA SER A 76 10.01 13.59 3.61
C SER A 76 9.57 12.83 2.35
N ARG A 77 9.08 13.51 1.31
CA ARG A 77 8.69 12.87 0.04
C ARG A 77 9.91 12.66 -0.86
N ASN A 78 10.81 13.63 -0.88
CA ASN A 78 11.99 13.65 -1.74
C ASN A 78 13.22 13.09 -1.00
N GLU A 79 13.11 11.86 -0.50
CA GLU A 79 14.13 11.24 0.32
C GLU A 79 15.46 11.07 -0.45
N LYS A 80 16.49 11.80 -0.06
CA LYS A 80 17.84 11.62 -0.58
C LYS A 80 18.70 10.81 0.39
N ALA A 81 19.66 10.07 -0.14
CA ALA A 81 20.65 9.37 0.69
C ALA A 81 21.42 10.39 1.55
N GLY A 82 21.37 10.22 2.87
CA GLY A 82 21.97 11.13 3.86
C GLY A 82 20.97 12.05 4.57
N ASP A 83 19.71 12.12 4.12
CA ASP A 83 18.67 12.87 4.83
C ASP A 83 18.27 12.17 6.14
N ILE A 84 17.60 12.92 7.02
CA ILE A 84 17.12 12.40 8.31
C ILE A 84 16.07 11.29 8.14
N TRP A 85 15.31 11.29 7.04
CA TRP A 85 14.17 10.38 6.85
C TRP A 85 14.61 8.93 6.64
N PRO A 86 15.54 8.61 5.71
CA PRO A 86 16.05 7.25 5.57
C PRO A 86 16.87 6.81 6.79
N THR A 87 17.69 7.70 7.35
CA THR A 87 18.57 7.38 8.49
C THR A 87 17.79 6.89 9.71
N TYR A 88 16.63 7.51 10.00
CA TYR A 88 15.78 7.09 11.12
C TYR A 88 14.58 6.23 10.68
N SER A 89 14.47 5.88 9.40
CA SER A 89 13.31 5.15 8.83
C SER A 89 11.97 5.80 9.18
N MET A 90 11.86 7.12 8.99
CA MET A 90 10.69 7.92 9.35
C MET A 90 10.03 8.52 8.11
N THR A 91 8.73 8.83 8.20
CA THR A 91 8.00 9.62 7.19
C THR A 91 7.13 10.66 7.86
N ALA A 92 6.91 11.77 7.16
CA ALA A 92 5.97 12.81 7.52
C ALA A 92 4.74 12.78 6.60
N HIS A 93 3.57 12.98 7.20
CA HIS A 93 2.27 13.02 6.52
C HIS A 93 1.46 14.23 7.01
N PRO A 94 0.65 14.85 6.13
CA PRO A 94 -0.30 15.86 6.58
C PRO A 94 -1.36 15.21 7.47
N ILE A 95 -1.88 15.96 8.43
CA ILE A 95 -3.04 15.52 9.21
C ILE A 95 -4.25 15.55 8.27
N MET A 96 -4.82 14.39 7.94
CA MET A 96 -6.01 14.31 7.06
C MET A 96 -7.28 14.72 7.80
N ASN A 97 -8.32 15.11 7.04
CA ASN A 97 -9.67 15.26 7.62
C ASN A 97 -10.25 13.88 7.87
N GLY A 98 -10.73 13.65 9.10
CA GLY A 98 -11.24 12.35 9.51
C GLY A 98 -10.14 11.37 9.93
N GLY A 99 -10.52 10.41 10.75
CA GLY A 99 -9.65 9.38 11.30
C GLY A 99 -9.06 9.71 12.67
N TYR A 100 -8.44 8.69 13.26
CA TYR A 100 -7.96 8.70 14.65
C TYR A 100 -7.01 9.86 14.99
N PHE A 101 -6.05 10.16 14.10
CA PHE A 101 -5.07 11.22 14.34
C PHE A 101 -5.69 12.62 14.27
N HIS A 102 -6.76 12.80 13.49
CA HIS A 102 -7.48 14.07 13.43
C HIS A 102 -8.22 14.33 14.75
N GLU A 103 -8.84 13.28 15.31
CA GLU A 103 -9.51 13.36 16.61
C GLU A 103 -8.50 13.63 17.74
N LEU A 104 -7.37 12.90 17.77
CA LEU A 104 -6.30 13.13 18.74
C LEU A 104 -5.75 14.56 18.66
N PHE A 105 -5.49 15.05 17.44
CA PHE A 105 -5.04 16.42 17.21
C PHE A 105 -6.05 17.45 17.73
N SER A 106 -7.34 17.25 17.43
CA SER A 106 -8.40 18.19 17.78
C SER A 106 -8.75 18.18 19.26
N THR A 107 -8.67 17.02 19.92
CA THR A 107 -9.06 16.84 21.33
C THR A 107 -7.92 17.08 22.31
N ILE A 108 -6.67 16.82 21.92
CA ILE A 108 -5.51 16.90 22.82
C ILE A 108 -4.60 18.07 22.43
N THR A 109 -4.15 18.10 21.18
CA THR A 109 -3.13 19.07 20.75
C THR A 109 -3.68 20.49 20.66
N VAL A 110 -4.83 20.69 20.03
CA VAL A 110 -5.43 22.03 19.86
C VAL A 110 -5.79 22.69 21.20
N PRO A 111 -6.43 22.00 22.17
CA PRO A 111 -6.71 22.60 23.48
C PRO A 111 -5.43 22.97 24.25
N LYS A 112 -4.40 22.11 24.21
CA LYS A 112 -3.10 22.39 24.84
C LYS A 112 -2.44 23.64 24.23
N LEU A 113 -2.44 23.77 22.91
CA LEU A 113 -1.92 24.95 22.21
C LEU A 113 -2.69 26.22 22.55
N ASN A 114 -4.02 26.14 22.60
CA ASN A 114 -4.86 27.27 23.00
C ASN A 114 -4.60 27.69 24.45
N ALA A 115 -4.38 26.73 25.36
CA ALA A 115 -4.04 27.01 26.76
C ALA A 115 -2.65 27.65 26.92
N LEU A 116 -1.63 27.14 26.21
CA LEU A 116 -0.29 27.73 26.19
C LEU A 116 -0.32 29.18 25.72
N ARG A 117 -1.11 29.46 24.68
CA ARG A 117 -1.28 30.80 24.13
C ARG A 117 -2.02 31.73 25.09
N ALA A 118 -3.10 31.24 25.71
CA ALA A 118 -3.89 32.02 26.67
C ALA A 118 -3.09 32.39 27.92
N ASN A 119 -2.19 31.50 28.36
CA ASN A 119 -1.41 31.71 29.57
C ASN A 119 -0.20 32.65 29.37
N GLY A 120 0.07 33.12 28.14
CA GLY A 120 1.22 34.00 27.83
C GLY A 120 2.60 33.40 28.13
N LYS A 121 2.65 32.19 28.71
CA LYS A 121 3.86 31.43 29.00
C LYS A 121 4.23 30.63 27.76
N TYR A 122 4.68 31.33 26.74
CA TYR A 122 5.73 30.75 25.90
C TYR A 122 6.97 30.71 26.79
N THR A 123 7.16 29.62 27.52
CA THR A 123 8.47 29.32 28.12
C THR A 123 9.45 29.22 26.97
N ASN A 124 10.12 30.33 26.67
CA ASN A 124 11.28 30.43 25.82
C ASN A 124 12.37 29.51 26.40
N LEU A 125 12.27 28.22 26.12
CA LEU A 125 13.34 27.24 26.34
C LEU A 125 14.39 27.29 25.21
N SER A 126 14.27 28.26 24.31
CA SER A 126 15.29 28.59 23.31
C SER A 126 16.11 29.81 23.76
N ASN A 127 16.97 29.60 24.76
CA ASN A 127 18.20 30.40 24.87
C ASN A 127 19.30 29.64 24.13
N ALA A 128 19.19 29.56 22.80
CA ALA A 128 20.29 29.23 21.91
C ALA A 128 20.62 30.47 21.06
N PRO A 129 21.89 30.78 20.79
CA PRO A 129 22.28 32.06 20.24
C PRO A 129 21.69 32.25 18.84
N ARG A 130 21.16 33.45 18.57
CA ARG A 130 20.83 33.92 17.21
C ARG A 130 22.03 33.66 16.30
N SER A 131 21.97 32.59 15.52
CA SER A 131 22.90 32.37 14.43
C SER A 131 22.49 33.29 13.29
N SER A 132 23.38 34.23 13.03
CA SER A 132 23.43 35.12 11.87
C SER A 132 22.94 34.42 10.61
N GLU A 133 22.08 35.13 9.89
CA GLU A 133 21.80 35.03 8.47
C GLU A 133 23.12 34.71 7.72
N ARG A 134 23.33 33.43 7.38
CA ARG A 134 24.38 33.02 6.47
C ARG A 134 23.81 33.09 5.07
N GLN A 135 24.31 34.07 4.34
CA GLN A 135 24.24 34.17 2.90
C GLN A 135 24.51 32.82 2.25
N LEU A 136 23.61 32.46 1.34
CA LEU A 136 23.76 31.39 0.38
C LEU A 136 25.03 31.69 -0.46
N ALA A 137 26.15 31.08 -0.08
CA ALA A 137 27.37 31.14 -0.87
C ALA A 137 27.20 30.17 -2.05
N HIS A 138 27.20 30.75 -3.25
CA HIS A 138 27.38 30.04 -4.50
C HIS A 138 28.66 29.19 -4.46
N THR A 139 28.53 27.86 -4.43
CA THR A 139 29.62 26.95 -4.80
C THR A 139 29.61 26.73 -6.31
N THR A 140 30.39 27.59 -6.96
CA THR A 140 31.43 27.24 -7.95
C THR A 140 31.20 25.99 -8.80
N SER A 141 30.80 26.28 -10.04
CA SER A 141 31.19 25.60 -11.27
C SER A 141 32.57 24.95 -11.17
N LEU A 142 32.63 23.64 -11.39
CA LEU A 142 33.86 22.89 -11.59
C LEU A 142 34.08 22.82 -13.11
N ASP A 143 34.95 23.70 -13.58
CA ASP A 143 35.50 23.71 -14.92
C ASP A 143 36.21 22.38 -15.21
N TYR A 144 35.76 21.68 -16.24
CA TYR A 144 36.58 20.70 -16.96
C TYR A 144 36.90 21.25 -18.34
N GLU A 145 38.16 21.63 -18.48
CA GLU A 145 38.82 22.05 -19.71
C GLU A 145 38.91 20.87 -20.70
N PRO A 146 38.55 21.05 -21.99
CA PRO A 146 38.72 20.03 -23.00
C PRO A 146 40.02 20.24 -23.79
N THR A 147 40.98 19.33 -23.64
CA THR A 147 42.16 19.23 -24.51
C THR A 147 42.19 17.90 -25.26
N ALA A 148 41.95 17.94 -26.57
CA ALA A 148 42.90 17.42 -27.57
C ALA A 148 42.31 17.56 -28.98
N LYS A 149 42.84 18.52 -29.74
CA LYS A 149 42.68 18.67 -31.18
C LYS A 149 43.28 17.44 -31.89
N ARG A 150 42.58 16.83 -32.85
CA ARG A 150 43.21 16.18 -34.01
C ARG A 150 42.31 16.11 -35.24
N HIS A 151 42.80 16.82 -36.26
CA HIS A 151 42.74 16.61 -37.72
C HIS A 151 41.45 16.09 -38.35
N ARG A 152 40.68 17.08 -38.83
CA ARG A 152 39.67 16.99 -39.88
C ARG A 152 40.36 16.71 -41.22
N ILE A 153 40.36 15.46 -41.67
CA ILE A 153 40.56 15.13 -43.09
C ILE A 153 39.18 15.04 -43.71
N GLY A 154 38.82 16.04 -44.50
CA GLY A 154 37.61 16.01 -45.30
C GLY A 154 37.76 15.01 -46.43
N PHE A 155 36.78 14.11 -46.57
CA PHE A 155 36.50 13.45 -47.83
C PHE A 155 35.07 13.78 -48.26
N PRO A 156 34.85 13.98 -49.57
CA PRO A 156 33.66 14.62 -50.08
C PRO A 156 32.53 13.62 -50.28
N VAL A 157 31.32 14.15 -50.12
CA VAL A 157 30.07 13.74 -50.78
C VAL A 157 30.35 13.13 -52.16
N GLY A 158 30.10 11.83 -52.31
CA GLY A 158 29.79 11.18 -53.59
C GLY A 158 28.32 10.77 -53.49
N SER A 159 27.38 11.62 -53.89
CA SER A 159 26.92 11.74 -55.29
C SER A 159 26.58 10.38 -55.88
N SER A 160 25.31 10.03 -55.69
CA SER A 160 24.52 9.22 -56.61
C SER A 160 24.84 9.62 -58.06
N TYR A 161 25.30 8.65 -58.84
CA TYR A 161 25.19 8.70 -60.28
C TYR A 161 24.53 7.40 -60.72
N ASP A 162 23.29 7.56 -61.19
CA ASP A 162 22.67 6.69 -62.16
C ASP A 162 23.69 6.32 -63.25
N THR A 163 23.99 5.03 -63.37
CA THR A 163 24.64 4.52 -64.58
C THR A 163 23.54 4.03 -65.51
N THR A 164 23.00 4.98 -66.26
CA THR A 164 22.20 4.71 -67.45
C THR A 164 23.08 3.92 -68.43
N ALA A 165 22.63 2.73 -68.80
CA ALA A 165 23.19 1.93 -69.87
C ALA A 165 23.05 2.70 -71.21
N ILE A 166 24.06 3.49 -71.57
CA ILE A 166 24.20 4.07 -72.90
C ILE A 166 24.97 3.08 -73.76
N ASN A 167 24.19 2.32 -74.51
CA ASN A 167 24.57 1.59 -75.70
C ASN A 167 25.25 2.56 -76.69
N LYS A 168 26.58 2.55 -76.77
CA LYS A 168 27.33 3.21 -77.84
C LYS A 168 28.12 2.16 -78.61
N HIS A 169 27.56 1.79 -79.76
CA HIS A 169 28.29 1.28 -80.89
C HIS A 169 29.48 2.20 -81.19
N VAL A 170 30.69 1.75 -80.86
CA VAL A 170 31.91 2.28 -81.45
C VAL A 170 32.26 1.36 -82.60
N ALA A 171 31.98 1.86 -83.80
CA ALA A 171 32.48 1.34 -85.04
C ALA A 171 34.01 1.34 -85.00
N THR A 172 34.63 0.16 -84.96
CA THR A 172 36.05 0.03 -85.25
C THR A 172 36.22 0.16 -86.76
N SER A 173 36.61 1.36 -87.16
CA SER A 173 37.02 1.74 -88.50
C SER A 173 38.00 0.72 -89.10
N GLY A 174 37.76 0.42 -90.38
CA GLY A 174 38.67 -0.33 -91.22
C GLY A 174 40.05 0.33 -91.28
N SER A 175 41.07 -0.52 -91.26
CA SER A 175 42.45 -0.20 -91.58
C SER A 175 43.03 -1.37 -92.36
N SER A 176 42.89 -1.25 -93.68
CA SER A 176 43.87 -1.54 -94.74
C SER A 176 44.54 -2.93 -94.85
N PRO A 177 44.66 -3.46 -96.08
CA PRO A 177 45.27 -4.75 -96.38
C PRO A 177 46.80 -4.63 -96.39
N THR A 178 47.48 -5.22 -95.41
CA THR A 178 48.93 -5.41 -95.48
C THR A 178 49.25 -6.70 -96.21
N SER A 179 49.70 -6.51 -97.46
CA SER A 179 50.74 -7.27 -98.15
C SER A 179 51.18 -8.58 -97.48
N SER A 180 50.85 -9.69 -98.16
CA SER A 180 51.43 -11.02 -97.96
C SER A 180 52.93 -10.99 -98.28
N VAL A 181 53.73 -10.46 -97.35
CA VAL A 181 55.16 -10.77 -97.27
C VAL A 181 55.25 -11.96 -96.33
N VAL A 182 55.51 -13.14 -96.89
CA VAL A 182 55.88 -14.32 -96.11
C VAL A 182 57.13 -13.95 -95.32
N PRO A 183 57.10 -13.89 -93.99
CA PRO A 183 58.30 -13.59 -93.22
C PRO A 183 59.14 -14.88 -93.20
N GLU A 184 60.24 -14.89 -93.95
CA GLU A 184 61.21 -15.99 -94.03
C GLU A 184 62.00 -16.23 -92.72
N SER A 185 61.61 -15.59 -91.61
CA SER A 185 62.22 -15.84 -90.30
C SER A 185 61.26 -16.63 -89.39
N PRO A 186 61.69 -17.74 -88.76
CA PRO A 186 60.86 -18.50 -87.82
C PRO A 186 60.43 -17.73 -86.55
N ASP A 187 60.93 -16.50 -86.35
CA ASP A 187 60.70 -15.72 -85.13
C ASP A 187 59.26 -15.21 -84.97
N TRP A 188 58.53 -14.93 -86.06
CA TRP A 188 57.12 -14.48 -85.96
C TRP A 188 56.19 -15.59 -85.46
N MET A 189 56.50 -16.85 -85.74
CA MET A 189 55.75 -17.99 -85.20
C MET A 189 56.00 -18.11 -83.69
N ARG A 190 57.23 -17.88 -83.23
CA ARG A 190 57.56 -17.92 -81.80
C ARG A 190 56.85 -16.81 -81.03
N THR A 191 56.83 -15.59 -81.55
CA THR A 191 56.11 -14.47 -80.92
C THR A 191 54.60 -14.71 -80.91
N ARG A 192 54.03 -15.26 -81.99
CA ARG A 192 52.61 -15.62 -82.04
C ARG A 192 52.24 -16.74 -81.06
N ILE A 193 53.08 -17.78 -80.92
CA ILE A 193 52.87 -18.84 -79.93
C ILE A 193 52.90 -18.25 -78.52
N ALA A 194 53.91 -17.44 -78.18
CA ALA A 194 54.00 -16.79 -76.87
C ALA A 194 52.77 -15.90 -76.59
N GLN A 195 52.29 -15.15 -77.58
CA GLN A 195 51.05 -14.37 -77.45
C GLN A 195 49.84 -15.27 -77.15
N LEU A 196 49.63 -16.34 -77.93
CA LEU A 196 48.52 -17.27 -77.71
C LEU A 196 48.60 -17.97 -76.35
N GLU A 197 49.80 -18.28 -75.86
CA GLU A 197 50.02 -18.83 -74.52
C GLU A 197 49.59 -17.82 -73.44
N THR A 198 49.93 -16.54 -73.60
CA THR A 198 49.48 -15.49 -72.67
C THR A 198 47.96 -15.28 -72.73
N GLU A 199 47.36 -15.26 -73.92
CA GLU A 199 45.90 -15.13 -74.08
C GLU A 199 45.17 -16.32 -73.44
N LEU A 200 45.68 -17.54 -73.61
CA LEU A 200 45.13 -18.75 -73.00
C LEU A 200 45.28 -18.74 -71.47
N TYR A 201 46.39 -18.23 -70.94
CA TYR A 201 46.58 -18.06 -69.49
C TYR A 201 45.58 -17.04 -68.92
N VAL A 202 45.43 -15.88 -69.57
CA VAL A 202 44.46 -14.85 -69.17
C VAL A 202 43.03 -15.38 -69.25
N ALA A 203 42.67 -16.13 -70.29
CA ALA A 203 41.35 -16.75 -70.42
C ALA A 203 41.07 -17.78 -69.31
N LYS A 204 42.07 -18.58 -68.93
CA LYS A 204 41.96 -19.51 -67.78
C LYS A 204 41.77 -18.75 -66.46
N ALA A 205 42.57 -17.72 -66.22
CA ALA A 205 42.44 -16.89 -65.02
C ALA A 205 41.07 -16.21 -64.94
N ALA A 206 40.57 -15.65 -66.06
CA ALA A 206 39.24 -15.05 -66.13
C ALA A 206 38.12 -16.07 -65.86
N ARG A 207 38.23 -17.29 -66.41
CA ARG A 207 37.28 -18.38 -66.13
C ARG A 207 37.30 -18.77 -64.66
N ASP A 208 38.46 -18.94 -64.07
CA ASP A 208 38.59 -19.37 -62.67
C ASP A 208 38.09 -18.27 -61.71
N MET A 209 38.33 -16.99 -62.03
CA MET A 209 37.70 -15.86 -61.32
C MET A 209 36.17 -15.88 -61.45
N ALA A 210 35.62 -16.09 -62.65
CA ALA A 210 34.17 -16.15 -62.85
C ALA A 210 33.51 -17.30 -62.09
N ILE A 211 34.16 -18.47 -62.01
CA ILE A 211 33.69 -19.60 -61.18
C ILE A 211 33.72 -19.24 -59.70
N SER A 212 34.79 -18.59 -59.24
CA SER A 212 34.90 -18.11 -57.86
C SER A 212 33.80 -17.09 -57.52
N GLU A 213 33.52 -16.13 -58.41
CA GLU A 213 32.44 -15.16 -58.24
C GLU A 213 31.07 -15.85 -58.16
N GLN A 214 30.81 -16.83 -59.02
CA GLN A 214 29.55 -17.59 -58.98
C GLN A 214 29.39 -18.38 -57.68
N ASP A 215 30.46 -18.94 -57.14
CA ASP A 215 30.44 -19.63 -55.85
C ASP A 215 30.22 -18.68 -54.68
N VAL A 216 30.79 -17.46 -54.72
CA VAL A 216 30.52 -16.40 -53.73
C VAL A 216 29.05 -15.99 -53.78
N ILE A 217 28.47 -15.79 -54.97
CA ILE A 217 27.04 -15.46 -55.13
C ILE A 217 26.16 -16.60 -54.58
N ARG A 218 26.49 -17.86 -54.87
CA ARG A 218 25.74 -19.01 -54.36
C ARG A 218 25.76 -19.09 -52.84
N LYS A 219 26.94 -18.91 -52.22
CA LYS A 219 27.10 -18.90 -50.76
C LYS A 219 26.38 -17.71 -50.11
N ALA A 220 26.46 -16.52 -50.71
CA ALA A 220 25.74 -15.34 -50.23
C ALA A 220 24.23 -15.55 -50.26
N HIS A 221 23.68 -16.11 -51.34
CA HIS A 221 22.25 -16.41 -51.44
C HIS A 221 21.81 -17.46 -50.41
N GLN A 222 22.62 -18.51 -50.19
CA GLN A 222 22.33 -19.51 -49.18
C GLN A 222 22.34 -18.91 -47.76
N ALA A 223 23.33 -18.06 -47.44
CA ALA A 223 23.40 -17.36 -46.17
C ALA A 223 22.19 -16.45 -45.96
N GLU A 224 21.77 -15.72 -46.99
CA GLU A 224 20.57 -14.89 -46.96
C GLU A 224 19.30 -15.72 -46.69
N GLN A 225 19.15 -16.89 -47.33
CA GLN A 225 18.01 -17.77 -47.08
C GLN A 225 18.00 -18.35 -45.65
N ILE A 226 19.18 -18.62 -45.08
CA ILE A 226 19.29 -19.07 -43.69
C ILE A 226 18.90 -17.93 -42.75
N ALA A 227 19.44 -16.73 -42.95
CA ALA A 227 19.13 -15.55 -42.16
C ALA A 227 17.62 -15.21 -42.21
N ARG A 228 16.97 -15.33 -43.39
CA ARG A 228 15.52 -15.14 -43.51
C ARG A 228 14.72 -16.18 -42.72
N ARG A 229 15.12 -17.46 -42.74
CA ARG A 229 14.44 -18.51 -41.97
C ARG A 229 14.60 -18.30 -40.47
N GLU A 230 15.79 -17.91 -40.03
CA GLU A 230 16.06 -17.60 -38.63
C GLU A 230 15.25 -16.39 -38.17
N ALA A 231 15.23 -15.30 -38.94
CA ALA A 231 14.44 -14.11 -38.65
C ALA A 231 12.94 -14.42 -38.54
N MET A 232 12.41 -15.28 -39.43
CA MET A 232 11.01 -15.73 -39.35
C MET A 232 10.74 -16.58 -38.10
N SER A 233 11.69 -17.45 -37.72
CA SER A 233 11.60 -18.25 -36.49
C SER A 233 11.62 -17.36 -35.24
N GLN A 234 12.51 -16.38 -35.19
CA GLN A 234 12.60 -15.42 -34.08
C GLN A 234 11.34 -14.56 -33.98
N LYS A 235 10.82 -14.07 -35.11
CA LYS A 235 9.55 -13.35 -35.17
C LYS A 235 8.39 -14.19 -34.62
N SER A 236 8.26 -15.44 -35.06
CA SER A 236 7.22 -16.35 -34.57
C SER A 236 7.34 -16.64 -33.08
N ALA A 237 8.57 -16.80 -32.56
CA ALA A 237 8.82 -16.97 -31.13
C ALA A 237 8.43 -15.72 -30.31
N ALA A 238 8.75 -14.52 -30.82
CA ALA A 238 8.36 -13.27 -30.18
C ALA A 238 6.83 -13.07 -30.17
N GLU A 239 6.14 -13.36 -31.27
CA GLU A 239 4.68 -13.30 -31.35
C GLU A 239 4.02 -14.29 -30.38
N ALA A 240 4.56 -15.51 -30.26
CA ALA A 240 4.08 -16.49 -29.29
C ALA A 240 4.28 -16.04 -27.84
N ALA A 241 5.41 -15.37 -27.55
CA ALA A 241 5.67 -14.81 -26.22
C ALA A 241 4.71 -13.66 -25.89
N LEU A 242 4.44 -12.77 -26.85
CA LEU A 242 3.45 -11.69 -26.69
C LEU A 242 2.05 -12.24 -26.45
N SER A 243 1.63 -13.26 -27.22
CA SER A 243 0.33 -13.91 -27.03
C SER A 243 0.19 -14.54 -25.63
N ARG A 244 1.25 -15.17 -25.11
CA ARG A 244 1.25 -15.67 -23.72
C ARG A 244 1.13 -14.55 -22.69
N GLY A 245 1.86 -13.45 -22.89
CA GLY A 245 1.78 -12.27 -22.03
C GLY A 245 0.37 -11.68 -21.98
N GLU A 246 -0.33 -11.61 -23.12
CA GLU A 246 -1.71 -11.12 -23.19
C GLU A 246 -2.69 -12.05 -22.46
N VAL A 247 -2.54 -13.37 -22.61
CA VAL A 247 -3.36 -14.36 -21.88
C VAL A 247 -3.16 -14.24 -20.37
N GLU A 248 -1.92 -14.11 -19.91
CA GLU A 248 -1.63 -13.93 -18.48
C GLU A 248 -2.16 -12.59 -17.95
N GLN A 249 -2.03 -11.51 -18.71
CA GLN A 249 -2.59 -10.21 -18.35
C GLN A 249 -4.12 -10.27 -18.21
N ASN A 250 -4.80 -10.92 -19.16
CA ASN A 250 -6.25 -11.09 -19.11
C ASN A 250 -6.66 -11.96 -17.91
N ARG A 251 -5.91 -13.02 -17.61
CA ARG A 251 -6.13 -13.84 -16.41
C ARG A 251 -6.03 -12.99 -15.13
N LEU A 252 -4.96 -12.21 -14.99
CA LEU A 252 -4.75 -11.35 -13.81
C LEU A 252 -5.84 -10.28 -13.68
N ARG A 253 -6.32 -9.71 -14.79
CA ARG A 253 -7.47 -8.79 -14.78
C ARG A 253 -8.73 -9.48 -14.27
N THR A 254 -9.05 -10.67 -14.76
CA THR A 254 -10.23 -11.42 -14.28
C THR A 254 -10.13 -11.80 -12.80
N GLU A 255 -8.94 -12.16 -12.31
CA GLU A 255 -8.70 -12.43 -10.89
C GLU A 255 -8.85 -11.17 -10.03
N LEU A 256 -8.39 -10.02 -10.53
CA LEU A 256 -8.55 -8.73 -9.85
C LEU A 256 -10.03 -8.34 -9.76
N ASP A 257 -10.79 -8.46 -10.85
CA ASP A 257 -12.22 -8.15 -10.87
C ASP A 257 -13.02 -9.07 -9.93
N ALA A 258 -12.67 -10.35 -9.87
CA ALA A 258 -13.24 -11.28 -8.91
C ALA A 258 -12.92 -10.90 -7.45
N ALA A 259 -11.68 -10.50 -7.17
CA ALA A 259 -11.27 -10.06 -5.84
C ALA A 259 -11.96 -8.76 -5.41
N VAL A 260 -12.15 -7.81 -6.34
CA VAL A 260 -12.90 -6.57 -6.09
C VAL A 260 -14.37 -6.87 -5.81
N SER A 261 -14.98 -7.79 -6.56
CA SER A 261 -16.35 -8.24 -6.32
C SER A 261 -16.50 -8.87 -4.93
N GLN A 262 -15.60 -9.78 -4.55
CA GLN A 262 -15.58 -10.37 -3.20
C GLN A 262 -15.41 -9.33 -2.09
N LYS A 263 -14.56 -8.31 -2.31
CA LYS A 263 -14.39 -7.22 -1.35
C LYS A 263 -15.68 -6.41 -1.18
N SER A 264 -16.41 -6.17 -2.27
CA SER A 264 -17.70 -5.49 -2.24
C SER A 264 -18.73 -6.29 -1.42
N ASP A 265 -18.81 -7.61 -1.64
CA ASP A 265 -19.70 -8.49 -0.89
C ASP A 265 -19.39 -8.47 0.61
N LEU A 266 -18.11 -8.56 0.97
CA LEU A 266 -17.67 -8.45 2.38
C LEU A 266 -17.96 -7.07 2.99
N SER A 267 -17.89 -5.99 2.20
CA SER A 267 -18.24 -4.64 2.65
C SER A 267 -19.72 -4.55 2.98
N ASN A 268 -20.59 -5.09 2.11
CA ASN A 268 -22.03 -5.14 2.33
C ASN A 268 -22.38 -5.97 3.57
N ASP A 269 -21.70 -7.10 3.79
CA ASP A 269 -21.85 -7.92 4.99
C ASP A 269 -21.45 -7.16 6.27
N LEU A 270 -20.39 -6.36 6.19
CA LEU A 270 -19.93 -5.54 7.31
C LEU A 270 -20.92 -4.42 7.63
N GLU A 271 -21.48 -3.76 6.62
CA GLU A 271 -22.55 -2.78 6.79
C GLU A 271 -23.80 -3.42 7.42
N ASN A 272 -24.20 -4.61 6.97
CA ASN A 272 -25.29 -5.38 7.56
C ASN A 272 -25.03 -5.73 9.04
N LEU A 273 -23.81 -6.15 9.37
CA LEU A 273 -23.41 -6.42 10.75
C LEU A 273 -23.43 -5.15 11.61
N CYS A 274 -22.92 -4.03 11.10
CA CYS A 274 -23.00 -2.73 11.76
C CYS A 274 -24.46 -2.32 12.04
N GLY A 275 -25.36 -2.52 11.08
CA GLY A 275 -26.79 -2.32 11.28
C GLY A 275 -27.38 -3.21 12.40
N GLN A 276 -26.99 -4.49 12.44
CA GLN A 276 -27.40 -5.40 13.52
C GLN A 276 -26.86 -4.98 14.90
N PHE A 277 -25.63 -4.48 14.96
CA PHE A 277 -25.05 -3.96 16.21
C PHE A 277 -25.80 -2.73 16.71
N ALA A 278 -26.18 -1.81 15.83
CA ALA A 278 -26.98 -0.64 16.20
C ALA A 278 -28.34 -1.04 16.80
N VAL A 279 -29.04 -2.00 16.20
CA VAL A 279 -30.31 -2.53 16.74
C VAL A 279 -30.10 -3.18 18.12
N LEU A 280 -29.04 -3.98 18.25
CA LEU A 280 -28.74 -4.68 19.51
C LEU A 280 -28.31 -3.71 20.62
N GLU A 281 -27.66 -2.59 20.27
CA GLU A 281 -27.33 -1.52 21.19
C GLU A 281 -28.59 -0.83 21.73
N GLU A 282 -29.56 -0.52 20.86
CA GLU A 282 -30.85 0.03 21.28
C GLU A 282 -31.64 -0.94 22.18
N ASP A 283 -31.67 -2.24 21.83
CA ASP A 283 -32.25 -3.29 22.69
C ASP A 283 -31.58 -3.35 24.07
N LEU A 284 -30.26 -3.11 24.14
CA LEU A 284 -29.52 -3.11 25.39
C LEU A 284 -29.84 -1.87 26.23
N LYS A 285 -29.97 -0.69 25.60
CA LYS A 285 -30.46 0.53 26.27
C LYS A 285 -31.86 0.31 26.87
N LEU A 286 -32.75 -0.35 26.15
CA LEU A 286 -34.11 -0.63 26.60
C LEU A 286 -34.15 -1.63 27.76
N VAL A 287 -33.27 -2.64 27.76
CA VAL A 287 -33.09 -3.54 28.91
C VAL A 287 -32.51 -2.80 30.11
N ARG A 288 -31.56 -1.89 29.90
CA ARG A 288 -30.99 -1.08 30.99
C ARG A 288 -32.05 -0.20 31.65
N LEU A 289 -32.90 0.47 30.86
CA LEU A 289 -34.04 1.22 31.38
C LEU A 289 -35.03 0.33 32.15
N SER A 290 -35.25 -0.90 31.65
CA SER A 290 -36.12 -1.86 32.34
C SER A 290 -35.55 -2.32 33.69
N LEU A 291 -34.22 -2.46 33.77
CA LEU A 291 -33.51 -2.81 35.01
C LEU A 291 -33.62 -1.69 36.04
N ASP A 292 -33.41 -0.43 35.64
CA ASP A 292 -33.56 0.73 36.52
C ASP A 292 -35.00 0.84 37.09
N MET A 293 -36.00 0.42 36.31
CA MET A 293 -37.39 0.36 36.76
C MET A 293 -37.65 -0.81 37.73
N ALA A 294 -36.98 -1.95 37.54
CA ALA A 294 -37.04 -3.08 38.45
C ALA A 294 -36.39 -2.78 39.80
N ASP A 295 -35.29 -2.01 39.82
CA ASP A 295 -34.66 -1.58 41.08
C ASP A 295 -35.60 -0.65 41.87
N LYS A 296 -36.25 0.30 41.20
CA LYS A 296 -37.27 1.17 41.82
C LYS A 296 -38.47 0.37 42.35
N SER A 297 -38.93 -0.64 41.62
CA SER A 297 -40.03 -1.48 42.09
C SER A 297 -39.61 -2.32 43.30
N ASN A 298 -38.37 -2.81 43.33
CA ASN A 298 -37.81 -3.54 44.48
C ASN A 298 -37.69 -2.64 45.73
N GLU A 299 -37.26 -1.39 45.59
CA GLU A 299 -37.28 -0.40 46.68
C GLU A 299 -38.70 -0.16 47.21
N ARG A 300 -39.68 -0.03 46.31
CA ARG A 300 -41.09 0.10 46.70
C ARG A 300 -41.61 -1.14 47.43
N VAL A 301 -41.24 -2.34 46.98
CA VAL A 301 -41.60 -3.60 47.67
C VAL A 301 -41.02 -3.62 49.08
N LYS A 302 -39.75 -3.25 49.26
CA LYS A 302 -39.13 -3.15 50.60
C LYS A 302 -39.87 -2.14 51.50
N SER A 303 -40.24 -0.98 50.96
CA SER A 303 -41.02 0.03 51.71
C SER A 303 -42.40 -0.49 52.11
N LEU A 304 -43.11 -1.16 51.20
CA LEU A 304 -44.43 -1.73 51.49
C LEU A 304 -44.35 -2.90 52.49
N GLN A 305 -43.27 -3.67 52.44
CA GLN A 305 -43.02 -4.74 53.38
C GLN A 305 -42.79 -4.19 54.79
N LEU A 306 -42.05 -3.08 54.93
CA LEU A 306 -41.89 -2.37 56.20
C LEU A 306 -43.22 -1.80 56.71
N GLU A 307 -44.02 -1.16 55.86
CA GLU A 307 -45.37 -0.69 56.24
C GLU A 307 -46.29 -1.83 56.71
N LEU A 308 -46.20 -2.99 56.07
CA LEU A 308 -46.99 -4.17 56.43
C LEU A 308 -46.62 -4.69 57.81
N GLU A 309 -45.31 -4.77 58.10
CA GLU A 309 -44.79 -5.19 59.40
C GLU A 309 -45.23 -4.21 60.50
N GLU A 310 -45.10 -2.90 60.26
CA GLU A 310 -45.56 -1.88 61.21
C GLU A 310 -47.09 -1.92 61.43
N ALA A 311 -47.86 -2.17 60.38
CA ALA A 311 -49.32 -2.34 60.49
C ALA A 311 -49.69 -3.62 61.27
N GLN A 312 -48.93 -4.70 61.10
CA GLN A 312 -49.10 -5.93 61.89
C GLN A 312 -48.81 -5.68 63.37
N ASP A 313 -47.71 -5.00 63.70
CA ASP A 313 -47.37 -4.64 65.07
C ASP A 313 -48.45 -3.77 65.73
N ARG A 314 -48.94 -2.77 65.00
CA ARG A 314 -50.06 -1.92 65.47
C ARG A 314 -51.34 -2.73 65.69
N ALA A 315 -51.65 -3.66 64.79
CA ALA A 315 -52.82 -4.52 64.93
C ALA A 315 -52.70 -5.46 66.15
N GLN A 316 -51.53 -6.06 66.38
CA GLN A 316 -51.26 -6.89 67.56
C GLN A 316 -51.34 -6.07 68.85
N LYS A 317 -50.78 -4.86 68.86
CA LYS A 317 -50.86 -3.93 70.00
C LYS A 317 -52.30 -3.54 70.31
N LEU A 318 -53.12 -3.29 69.28
CA LEU A 318 -54.54 -3.03 69.45
C LEU A 318 -55.30 -4.27 69.94
N GLN A 319 -54.98 -5.48 69.46
CA GLN A 319 -55.55 -6.72 69.99
C GLN A 319 -55.24 -6.91 71.48
N LEU A 320 -54.01 -6.61 71.90
CA LEU A 320 -53.61 -6.61 73.31
C LEU A 320 -54.38 -5.58 74.14
N GLN A 321 -54.56 -4.35 73.63
CA GLN A 321 -55.41 -3.35 74.28
C GLN A 321 -56.88 -3.79 74.34
N GLN A 322 -57.38 -4.41 73.27
CA GLN A 322 -58.75 -4.89 73.18
C GLN A 322 -59.02 -5.98 74.23
N PHE A 323 -58.09 -6.94 74.39
CA PHE A 323 -58.10 -7.92 75.48
C PHE A 323 -58.11 -7.24 76.86
N HIS A 324 -57.26 -6.23 77.05
CA HIS A 324 -57.21 -5.47 78.31
C HIS A 324 -58.49 -4.66 78.61
N THR A 325 -59.17 -4.19 77.57
CA THR A 325 -60.46 -3.47 77.70
C THR A 325 -61.65 -4.41 77.83
N GLU A 326 -61.60 -5.62 77.26
CA GLU A 326 -62.63 -6.66 77.45
C GLU A 326 -62.59 -7.25 78.87
N GLU A 327 -61.43 -7.23 79.55
CA GLU A 327 -61.33 -7.48 81.00
C GLU A 327 -61.89 -6.32 81.87
N ARG A 328 -62.10 -5.12 81.31
CA ARG A 328 -62.69 -3.96 81.99
C ARG A 328 -64.04 -3.57 81.39
N LYS A 329 -65.04 -4.46 81.53
CA LYS A 329 -66.45 -4.09 81.33
C LYS A 329 -66.99 -3.28 82.52
N VAL A 330 -66.86 -1.96 82.44
CA VAL A 330 -67.91 -1.02 82.88
C VAL A 330 -67.94 0.15 81.89
N THR A 331 -68.93 0.11 81.00
CA THR A 331 -69.52 1.20 80.19
C THR A 331 -68.56 2.19 79.52
N PHE A 332 -68.21 1.96 78.24
CA PHE A 332 -67.80 3.03 77.33
C PHE A 332 -68.32 2.80 75.90
N ASP A 333 -68.38 3.90 75.15
CA ASP A 333 -69.21 4.16 73.98
C ASP A 333 -69.01 3.24 72.76
N ILE A 334 -70.14 2.75 72.24
CA ILE A 334 -70.30 1.88 71.06
C ILE A 334 -69.67 2.46 69.77
N SER A 335 -69.41 3.77 69.75
CA SER A 335 -68.86 4.51 68.60
C SER A 335 -67.42 4.12 68.24
N GLU A 336 -66.54 3.93 69.21
CA GLU A 336 -65.11 3.65 68.93
C GLU A 336 -64.88 2.22 68.42
N LEU A 337 -65.74 1.29 68.85
CA LEU A 337 -65.69 -0.11 68.43
C LEU A 337 -66.03 -0.27 66.94
N GLU A 338 -67.03 0.45 66.45
CA GLU A 338 -67.38 0.43 65.03
C GLU A 338 -66.28 1.08 64.17
N ASP A 339 -65.60 2.11 64.68
CA ASP A 339 -64.47 2.76 64.00
C ASP A 339 -63.23 1.85 63.92
N ALA A 340 -62.99 1.01 64.94
CA ALA A 340 -61.96 -0.03 64.88
C ALA A 340 -62.30 -1.13 63.86
N LYS A 341 -63.58 -1.50 63.77
CA LYS A 341 -64.07 -2.55 62.87
C LYS A 341 -63.98 -2.15 61.39
N THR A 342 -64.24 -0.88 61.07
CA THR A 342 -64.04 -0.34 59.70
C THR A 342 -62.55 -0.34 59.32
N LYS A 343 -61.66 0.07 60.23
CA LYS A 343 -60.20 0.03 60.03
C LYS A 343 -59.67 -1.39 59.78
N ILE A 344 -60.16 -2.39 60.53
CA ILE A 344 -59.79 -3.80 60.32
C ILE A 344 -60.23 -4.28 58.91
N LYS A 345 -61.45 -3.93 58.49
CA LYS A 345 -61.93 -4.25 57.12
C LYS A 345 -61.04 -3.62 56.05
N GLN A 346 -60.64 -2.36 56.25
CA GLN A 346 -59.75 -1.63 55.34
C GLN A 346 -58.33 -2.24 55.28
N LEU A 347 -57.77 -2.62 56.42
CA LEU A 347 -56.47 -3.32 56.47
C LEU A 347 -56.56 -4.67 55.75
N LYS A 348 -57.65 -5.42 55.95
CA LYS A 348 -57.85 -6.72 55.29
C LYS A 348 -57.95 -6.59 53.77
N SER A 349 -58.58 -5.54 53.24
CA SER A 349 -58.59 -5.29 51.79
C SER A 349 -57.21 -4.89 51.27
N ARG A 350 -56.47 -4.05 52.01
CA ARG A 350 -55.09 -3.67 51.65
C ARG A 350 -54.13 -4.86 51.63
N VAL A 351 -54.23 -5.77 52.59
CA VAL A 351 -53.44 -7.03 52.59
C VAL A 351 -53.75 -7.90 51.37
N LYS A 352 -55.02 -7.99 50.95
CA LYS A 352 -55.39 -8.74 49.73
C LYS A 352 -54.78 -8.09 48.48
N GLN A 353 -54.79 -6.76 48.40
CA GLN A 353 -54.21 -6.02 47.28
C GLN A 353 -52.68 -6.19 47.22
N LEU A 354 -51.99 -6.09 48.37
CA LEU A 354 -50.54 -6.33 48.42
C LEU A 354 -50.17 -7.75 48.01
N LYS A 355 -50.99 -8.75 48.34
CA LYS A 355 -50.78 -10.14 47.87
C LYS A 355 -50.93 -10.28 46.36
N SER A 356 -51.89 -9.60 45.73
CA SER A 356 -52.01 -9.62 44.27
C SER A 356 -50.83 -8.92 43.60
N ASP A 357 -50.36 -7.80 44.16
CA ASP A 357 -49.23 -7.05 43.62
C ASP A 357 -47.93 -7.87 43.71
N LEU A 358 -47.69 -8.53 44.85
CA LEU A 358 -46.54 -9.42 45.04
C LEU A 358 -46.53 -10.57 44.02
N ALA A 359 -47.69 -11.18 43.75
CA ALA A 359 -47.81 -12.24 42.76
C ALA A 359 -47.57 -11.74 41.32
N ALA A 360 -47.98 -10.51 41.01
CA ALA A 360 -47.73 -9.88 39.71
C ALA A 360 -46.24 -9.56 39.53
N THR A 361 -45.57 -9.03 40.56
CA THR A 361 -44.12 -8.75 40.50
C THR A 361 -43.31 -10.03 40.38
N GLN A 362 -43.72 -11.12 41.04
CA GLN A 362 -43.04 -12.41 40.91
C GLN A 362 -43.10 -12.93 39.46
N LYS A 363 -44.27 -12.84 38.80
CA LYS A 363 -44.40 -13.22 37.38
C LYS A 363 -43.53 -12.38 36.45
N GLN A 364 -43.40 -11.08 36.74
CA GLN A 364 -42.51 -10.21 35.97
C GLN A 364 -41.04 -10.61 36.17
N LEU A 365 -40.63 -10.91 37.40
CA LEU A 365 -39.28 -11.37 37.71
C LEU A 365 -38.95 -12.66 36.95
N ASP A 366 -39.84 -13.65 36.98
CA ASP A 366 -39.67 -14.92 36.26
C ASP A 366 -39.53 -14.69 34.74
N SER A 367 -40.31 -13.77 34.17
CA SER A 367 -40.22 -13.39 32.75
C SER A 367 -38.88 -12.72 32.41
N THR A 368 -38.41 -11.80 33.27
CA THR A 368 -37.10 -11.16 33.07
C THR A 368 -35.94 -12.14 33.19
N GLN A 369 -36.03 -13.12 34.10
CA GLN A 369 -35.02 -14.16 34.24
C GLN A 369 -34.94 -15.04 32.98
N GLN A 370 -36.08 -15.47 32.42
CA GLN A 370 -36.11 -16.23 31.16
C GLN A 370 -35.52 -15.43 29.98
N SER A 371 -35.80 -14.14 29.91
CA SER A 371 -35.23 -13.24 28.90
C SER A 371 -33.72 -13.13 29.02
N LEU A 372 -33.20 -13.00 30.25
CA LEU A 372 -31.76 -12.94 30.53
C LEU A 372 -31.06 -14.24 30.09
N GLU A 373 -31.60 -15.40 30.44
CA GLU A 373 -31.05 -16.70 30.01
C GLU A 373 -31.02 -16.85 28.48
N SER A 374 -32.05 -16.37 27.79
CA SER A 374 -32.09 -16.38 26.32
C SER A 374 -30.96 -15.53 25.72
N LYS A 375 -30.73 -14.32 26.26
CA LYS A 375 -29.62 -13.46 25.84
C LYS A 375 -28.25 -14.08 26.14
N GLU A 376 -28.08 -14.72 27.30
CA GLU A 376 -26.84 -15.42 27.66
C GLU A 376 -26.52 -16.56 26.69
N ARG A 377 -27.53 -17.35 26.30
CA ARG A 377 -27.39 -18.40 25.27
C ARG A 377 -26.98 -17.81 23.92
N LYS A 378 -27.56 -16.66 23.52
CA LYS A 378 -27.19 -15.95 22.28
C LYS A 378 -25.74 -15.46 22.33
N CYS A 379 -25.31 -14.84 23.43
CA CYS A 379 -23.92 -14.40 23.63
C CYS A 379 -22.93 -15.58 23.57
N SER A 380 -23.28 -16.70 24.22
CA SER A 380 -22.47 -17.92 24.18
C SER A 380 -22.34 -18.49 22.76
N SER A 381 -23.41 -18.45 21.97
CA SER A 381 -23.40 -18.86 20.56
C SER A 381 -22.47 -17.96 19.72
N THR A 382 -22.58 -16.64 19.86
CA THR A 382 -21.71 -15.68 19.16
C THR A 382 -20.24 -15.88 19.54
N ARG A 383 -19.94 -16.10 20.82
CA ARG A 383 -18.57 -16.38 21.29
C ARG A 383 -17.99 -17.65 20.66
N ARG A 384 -18.79 -18.71 20.50
CA ARG A 384 -18.36 -19.94 19.80
C ARG A 384 -18.07 -19.68 18.32
N ARG A 385 -18.92 -18.90 17.62
CA ARG A 385 -18.69 -18.52 16.22
C ARG A 385 -17.39 -17.72 16.06
N TYR A 386 -17.15 -16.74 16.92
CA TYR A 386 -15.90 -15.96 16.92
C TYR A 386 -14.66 -16.84 17.13
N LYS A 387 -14.73 -17.82 18.04
CA LYS A 387 -13.61 -18.75 18.25
C LYS A 387 -13.34 -19.58 16.99
N SER A 388 -14.39 -20.08 16.33
CA SER A 388 -14.27 -20.84 15.08
C SER A 388 -13.68 -20.01 13.92
N THR A 389 -14.11 -18.75 13.75
CA THR A 389 -13.53 -17.88 12.72
C THR A 389 -12.08 -17.53 13.00
N LYS A 390 -11.71 -17.32 14.27
CA LYS A 390 -10.32 -17.12 14.69
C LYS A 390 -9.44 -18.33 14.38
N GLU A 391 -9.93 -19.56 14.60
CA GLU A 391 -9.23 -20.79 14.25
C GLU A 391 -9.01 -20.91 12.74
N LYS A 392 -10.04 -20.64 11.91
CA LYS A 392 -9.92 -20.60 10.43
C LYS A 392 -8.91 -19.55 9.95
N LEU A 393 -8.90 -18.36 10.56
CA LEU A 393 -7.91 -17.34 10.24
C LEU A 393 -6.48 -17.81 10.57
N GLY A 394 -6.32 -18.55 11.67
CA GLY A 394 -5.06 -19.21 12.02
C GLY A 394 -4.59 -20.18 10.95
N THR A 395 -5.48 -21.00 10.38
CA THR A 395 -5.13 -21.94 9.32
C THR A 395 -4.75 -21.25 8.01
N TYR A 396 -5.39 -20.14 7.65
CA TYR A 396 -4.99 -19.36 6.47
C TYR A 396 -3.62 -18.71 6.65
N LYS A 397 -3.32 -18.21 7.86
CA LYS A 397 -2.01 -17.64 8.16
C LYS A 397 -0.89 -18.66 7.98
N THR A 398 -1.07 -19.89 8.45
CA THR A 398 -0.06 -20.95 8.29
C THR A 398 0.08 -21.41 6.85
N GLN A 399 -1.02 -21.50 6.09
CA GLN A 399 -0.97 -21.77 4.64
C GLN A 399 -0.16 -20.71 3.89
N LEU A 400 -0.42 -19.43 4.15
CA LEU A 400 0.31 -18.32 3.54
C LEU A 400 1.82 -18.35 3.87
N GLU A 401 2.16 -18.70 5.11
CA GLU A 401 3.55 -18.84 5.53
C GLU A 401 4.23 -20.01 4.79
N ASN A 402 3.55 -21.14 4.65
CA ASN A 402 4.04 -22.28 3.87
C ASN A 402 4.28 -21.90 2.40
N GLU A 403 3.34 -21.21 1.75
CA GLU A 403 3.49 -20.74 0.37
C GLU A 403 4.68 -19.80 0.21
N ARG A 404 4.89 -18.87 1.15
CA ARG A 404 6.06 -17.99 1.17
C ARG A 404 7.36 -18.78 1.28
N THR A 405 7.42 -19.80 2.14
CA THR A 405 8.62 -20.64 2.24
C THR A 405 8.88 -21.43 0.96
N LEU A 406 7.83 -21.89 0.28
CA LEU A 406 7.94 -22.60 -1.01
C LEU A 406 8.47 -21.66 -2.10
N LEU A 407 7.92 -20.45 -2.20
CA LEU A 407 8.39 -19.42 -3.14
C LEU A 407 9.84 -19.04 -2.88
N GLN A 408 10.23 -18.92 -1.61
CA GLN A 408 11.63 -18.64 -1.26
C GLN A 408 12.55 -19.79 -1.68
N LYS A 409 12.16 -21.05 -1.47
CA LYS A 409 12.91 -22.23 -1.93
C LYS A 409 13.03 -22.25 -3.45
N LEU A 410 11.93 -22.02 -4.17
CA LEU A 410 11.94 -21.91 -5.64
C LEU A 410 12.88 -20.80 -6.11
N ARG A 411 12.86 -19.63 -5.46
CA ARG A 411 13.76 -18.52 -5.76
C ARG A 411 15.23 -18.89 -5.56
N THR A 412 15.55 -19.58 -4.47
CA THR A 412 16.93 -20.06 -4.22
C THR A 412 17.36 -21.18 -5.17
N MET A 413 16.41 -22.00 -5.67
CA MET A 413 16.71 -22.99 -6.70
C MET A 413 16.89 -22.36 -8.08
N LEU A 414 16.13 -21.31 -8.40
CA LEU A 414 16.21 -20.59 -9.67
C LEU A 414 17.41 -19.63 -9.77
N THR A 415 18.12 -19.34 -8.68
CA THR A 415 19.17 -18.30 -8.66
C THR A 415 20.25 -18.73 -7.66
N PRO A 416 21.49 -19.10 -8.05
CA PRO A 416 22.38 -18.46 -9.05
C PRO A 416 22.78 -19.33 -10.24
N ALA A 417 22.68 -20.66 -10.16
CA ALA A 417 23.22 -21.57 -11.20
C ALA A 417 22.55 -21.40 -12.57
N ALA A 418 21.24 -21.09 -12.61
CA ALA A 418 20.54 -20.82 -13.87
C ALA A 418 20.97 -19.49 -14.48
N TYR A 419 21.21 -18.47 -13.65
CA TYR A 419 21.73 -17.17 -14.10
C TYR A 419 23.21 -17.22 -14.47
N GLU A 420 24.02 -18.02 -13.79
CA GLU A 420 25.42 -18.30 -14.14
C GLU A 420 25.50 -19.07 -15.46
N SER A 421 24.66 -20.09 -15.65
CA SER A 421 24.58 -20.83 -16.92
C SER A 421 24.13 -19.93 -18.06
N LEU A 422 23.10 -19.10 -17.85
CA LEU A 422 22.64 -18.14 -18.85
C LEU A 422 23.68 -17.05 -19.13
N GLY A 423 24.41 -16.58 -18.11
CA GLY A 423 25.52 -15.65 -18.26
C GLY A 423 26.66 -16.26 -19.08
N ALA A 424 27.04 -17.51 -18.77
CA ALA A 424 28.06 -18.24 -19.51
C ALA A 424 27.66 -18.47 -20.97
N THR A 425 26.40 -18.79 -21.27
CA THR A 425 25.94 -18.90 -22.66
C THR A 425 25.98 -17.56 -23.39
N HIS A 426 25.59 -16.46 -22.73
CA HIS A 426 25.73 -15.11 -23.29
C HIS A 426 27.20 -14.74 -23.57
N GLU A 427 28.12 -15.06 -22.66
CA GLU A 427 29.55 -14.80 -22.81
C GLU A 427 30.13 -15.62 -23.97
N THR A 428 29.74 -16.90 -24.07
CA THR A 428 30.15 -17.79 -25.17
C THR A 428 29.64 -17.28 -26.52
N LEU A 429 28.38 -16.84 -26.58
CA LEU A 429 27.78 -16.26 -27.79
C LEU A 429 28.47 -14.94 -28.17
N GLY A 430 28.77 -14.08 -27.19
CA GLY A 430 29.50 -12.84 -27.41
C GLY A 430 30.91 -13.07 -27.96
N ALA A 431 31.63 -14.07 -27.44
CA ALA A 431 32.94 -14.47 -27.95
C ALA A 431 32.86 -15.01 -29.40
N PHE A 432 31.84 -15.82 -29.70
CA PHE A 432 31.59 -16.32 -31.04
C PHE A 432 31.30 -15.18 -32.04
N LEU A 433 30.42 -14.24 -31.68
CA LEU A 433 30.10 -13.09 -32.52
C LEU A 433 31.32 -12.18 -32.74
N SER A 434 32.16 -12.01 -31.71
CA SER A 434 33.41 -11.26 -31.81
C SER A 434 34.41 -11.93 -32.77
N ALA A 435 34.52 -13.26 -32.73
CA ALA A 435 35.38 -14.01 -33.66
C ALA A 435 34.90 -13.91 -35.12
N MET A 436 33.60 -13.71 -35.33
CA MET A 436 33.01 -13.48 -36.65
C MET A 436 33.19 -12.03 -37.15
N GLY A 437 33.86 -11.16 -36.38
CA GLY A 437 34.11 -9.76 -36.75
C GLY A 437 32.88 -8.87 -36.66
N LEU A 438 31.81 -9.33 -35.99
CA LEU A 438 30.64 -8.50 -35.71
C LEU A 438 30.93 -7.64 -34.47
N PRO A 439 30.62 -6.33 -34.50
CA PRO A 439 30.78 -5.48 -33.33
C PRO A 439 29.92 -6.03 -32.18
N PRO A 440 30.42 -5.99 -30.93
CA PRO A 440 29.66 -6.44 -29.78
C PRO A 440 28.36 -5.65 -29.72
N VAL A 441 27.23 -6.35 -29.55
CA VAL A 441 25.90 -5.78 -29.33
C VAL A 441 25.87 -5.20 -27.90
N GLY A 442 26.66 -4.15 -27.67
CA GLY A 442 26.70 -3.42 -26.42
C GLY A 442 25.74 -2.25 -26.51
N GLU A 443 24.63 -2.35 -25.76
CA GLU A 443 23.80 -1.24 -25.24
C GLU A 443 23.77 0.06 -26.07
N GLU A 444 23.61 -0.04 -27.38
CA GLU A 444 23.52 1.15 -28.23
C GLU A 444 22.08 1.64 -28.23
N GLY A 445 21.81 2.61 -27.35
CA GLY A 445 20.70 3.53 -27.50
C GLY A 445 19.39 3.12 -26.86
N ASN A 446 19.33 3.17 -25.52
CA ASN A 446 18.08 3.50 -24.83
C ASN A 446 17.77 5.01 -25.04
N ALA A 447 17.63 5.43 -26.29
CA ALA A 447 17.10 6.72 -26.64
C ALA A 447 15.59 6.63 -26.41
N GLY A 448 15.14 7.15 -25.27
CA GLY A 448 13.73 7.20 -24.91
C GLY A 448 12.89 7.79 -26.05
N PRO A 449 11.61 7.37 -26.15
CA PRO A 449 10.72 7.85 -27.19
C PRO A 449 10.65 9.37 -27.12
N LYS A 450 11.01 10.04 -28.22
CA LYS A 450 10.77 11.48 -28.38
C LYS A 450 9.27 11.70 -28.24
N GLU A 451 8.89 12.45 -27.22
CA GLU A 451 7.54 13.00 -27.09
C GLU A 451 7.24 13.83 -28.34
N GLU A 452 6.33 13.32 -29.18
CA GLU A 452 5.72 14.09 -30.24
C GLU A 452 4.80 15.13 -29.59
N SER A 453 5.13 16.41 -29.81
CA SER A 453 4.28 17.53 -29.47
C SER A 453 3.18 17.65 -30.52
N GLU A 454 1.92 17.57 -30.08
CA GLU A 454 0.76 18.24 -30.69
C GLU A 454 0.17 19.25 -29.70
#